data_AF-A0A7S2JEM6-F1
#
_entry.id   AF-A0A7S2JEM6-F1
#
_cell.length_a   1.000
_cell.length_b   1.000
_cell.length_c   1.000
_cell.angle_alpha   90.00
_cell.angle_beta   90.00
_cell.angle_gamma   90.00
#
_symmetry.space_group_name_H-M   'P 1'
#
loop_
_entity.id
_entity.type
_entity.pdbx_description
1 polymer ?
#
loop_
_entity_poly.entity_id
_entity_poly.type
_entity_poly.pdbx_seq_one_letter_code
_entity_poly.pdbx_strand_id
1 'polypeptide(L)'
;CFEPLAEVMLPEPIRWMAWGGEELLWLGLRQRYARLQLTTLDMTDVLPSGSKHAEPLGEALNNGEALLLTQETLGVFVDELGRPSRPFSLALSEPPLALATTGPFLVSLHKKGAEVVALQRARSPLRRLPQLAGSVALVAGRGTAQP
;
A
#
# COMPACT_ATOMS: atom_id res chain seq x y z
N CYS A 1 4.76 -9.08 29.34
CA CYS A 1 6.16 -8.72 28.98
C CYS A 1 6.22 -8.71 27.47
N PHE A 2 6.81 -7.69 26.84
CA PHE A 2 7.10 -7.74 25.41
C PHE A 2 8.50 -8.36 25.26
N GLU A 3 8.60 -9.49 24.57
CA GLU A 3 9.88 -10.13 24.27
C GLU A 3 10.22 -9.88 22.80
N PRO A 4 11.34 -9.22 22.49
CA PRO A 4 11.73 -8.95 21.10
C PRO A 4 12.05 -10.27 20.38
N LEU A 5 11.46 -10.49 19.21
CA LEU A 5 11.66 -11.71 18.41
C LEU A 5 13.04 -11.71 17.72
N ALA A 6 13.39 -10.60 17.07
CA ALA A 6 14.64 -10.44 16.33
C ALA A 6 14.97 -8.95 16.17
N GLU A 7 16.25 -8.64 15.99
CA GLU A 7 16.74 -7.33 15.58
C GLU A 7 17.38 -7.45 14.19
N VAL A 8 16.93 -6.65 13.24
CA VAL A 8 17.39 -6.69 11.85
C VAL A 8 18.03 -5.36 11.50
N MET A 9 19.32 -5.39 11.17
CA MET A 9 20.05 -4.23 10.70
C MET A 9 19.75 -3.99 9.22
N LEU A 10 19.15 -2.85 8.91
CA LEU A 10 18.84 -2.47 7.53
C LEU A 10 19.91 -1.52 6.97
N PRO A 11 20.24 -1.64 5.66
CA PRO A 11 21.26 -0.82 5.03
C PRO A 11 20.82 0.64 4.84
N GLU A 12 19.52 0.92 4.93
CA GLU A 12 18.94 2.24 4.76
C GLU A 12 17.65 2.40 5.59
N PRO A 13 17.20 3.63 5.89
CA PRO A 13 15.99 3.86 6.67
C PRO A 13 14.72 3.35 5.97
N ILE A 14 13.86 2.71 6.76
CA ILE A 14 12.49 2.36 6.35
C ILE A 14 11.67 3.65 6.24
N ARG A 15 10.96 3.80 5.13
CA ARG A 15 10.04 4.92 4.86
C ARG A 15 8.58 4.49 4.86
N TRP A 16 8.33 3.22 4.54
CA TRP A 16 7.02 2.58 4.63
C TRP A 16 7.20 1.12 5.02
N MET A 17 6.25 0.55 5.77
CA MET A 17 6.26 -0.85 6.15
C MET A 17 4.83 -1.36 6.32
N ALA A 18 4.60 -2.60 5.89
CA ALA A 18 3.33 -3.28 6.12
C ALA A 18 3.54 -4.78 6.30
N TRP A 19 2.61 -5.42 7.02
CA TRP A 19 2.58 -6.87 7.15
C TRP A 19 2.06 -7.51 5.87
N GLY A 20 2.79 -8.50 5.34
CA GLY A 20 2.40 -9.32 4.20
C GLY A 20 1.86 -10.70 4.57
N GLY A 21 1.52 -10.90 5.85
CA GLY A 21 1.23 -12.20 6.45
C GLY A 21 1.84 -12.28 7.85
N GLU A 22 1.94 -13.48 8.42
CA GLU A 22 2.54 -13.66 9.76
C GLU A 22 4.07 -13.59 9.74
N GLU A 23 4.69 -14.03 8.63
CA GLU A 23 6.15 -14.16 8.53
C GLU A 23 6.79 -13.20 7.50
N LEU A 24 6.01 -12.26 6.95
CA LEU A 24 6.45 -11.40 5.85
C LEU A 24 6.24 -9.93 6.20
N LEU A 25 7.29 -9.13 6.04
CA LEU A 25 7.20 -7.67 6.04
C LEU A 25 7.48 -7.11 4.65
N TRP A 26 6.58 -6.27 4.16
CA TRP A 26 6.81 -5.38 3.04
C TRP A 26 7.51 -4.12 3.54
N LEU A 27 8.56 -3.70 2.84
CA LEU A 27 9.39 -2.54 3.19
C LEU A 27 9.49 -1.59 2.01
N GLY A 28 9.23 -0.32 2.25
CA GLY A 28 9.53 0.79 1.36
C GLY A 28 10.79 1.47 1.84
N LEU A 29 11.85 1.37 1.03
CA LEU A 29 13.14 1.99 1.27
C LEU A 29 13.33 3.17 0.31
N ARG A 30 14.45 3.90 0.42
CA ARG A 30 14.63 5.17 -0.29
C ARG A 30 14.51 5.02 -1.81
N GLN A 31 14.94 3.90 -2.39
CA GLN A 31 14.98 3.71 -3.84
C GLN A 31 14.27 2.44 -4.33
N ARG A 32 13.77 1.62 -3.42
CA ARG A 32 13.22 0.29 -3.73
C ARG A 32 12.21 -0.15 -2.70
N TYR A 33 11.31 -1.02 -3.12
CA TYR A 33 10.58 -1.87 -2.23
C TYR A 33 11.32 -3.19 -2.07
N ALA A 34 11.25 -3.74 -0.87
CA ALA A 34 11.79 -5.03 -0.51
C ALA A 34 10.77 -5.82 0.30
N ARG A 35 11.00 -7.13 0.38
CA ARG A 35 10.31 -8.02 1.30
C ARG A 35 11.33 -8.63 2.26
N LEU A 36 10.95 -8.74 3.53
CA LEU A 36 11.76 -9.35 4.59
C LEU A 36 11.01 -10.57 5.12
N GLN A 37 11.61 -11.74 4.95
CA GLN A 37 11.11 -12.98 5.53
C GLN A 37 11.55 -13.04 7.00
N LEU A 38 10.63 -13.09 7.95
CA LEU A 38 10.94 -13.03 9.38
C LEU A 38 11.57 -14.30 9.93
N THR A 39 11.29 -15.45 9.31
CA THR A 39 11.84 -16.74 9.73
C THR A 39 13.30 -16.92 9.34
N THR A 40 13.73 -16.39 8.20
CA THR A 40 15.12 -16.48 7.73
C THR A 40 15.90 -15.18 7.86
N LEU A 41 15.20 -14.07 8.09
CA LEU A 41 15.72 -12.69 8.05
C LEU A 41 16.29 -12.29 6.69
N ASP A 42 15.93 -13.01 5.63
CA ASP A 42 16.36 -12.69 4.27
C ASP A 42 15.53 -11.54 3.70
N MET A 43 16.23 -10.53 3.19
CA MET A 43 15.63 -9.42 2.49
C MET A 43 15.82 -9.58 0.98
N THR A 44 14.72 -9.51 0.23
CA THR A 44 14.71 -9.60 -1.24
C THR A 44 14.12 -8.34 -1.84
N ASP A 45 14.75 -7.81 -2.88
CA ASP A 45 14.21 -6.67 -3.63
C ASP A 45 13.00 -7.06 -4.46
N VAL A 46 12.05 -6.15 -4.56
CA VAL A 46 10.77 -6.37 -5.22
C VAL A 46 10.68 -5.53 -6.48
N LEU A 47 10.69 -4.20 -6.32
CA LEU A 47 10.61 -3.25 -7.43
C LEU A 47 11.18 -1.89 -7.02
N PRO A 48 11.67 -1.06 -7.96
CA PRO A 48 12.15 0.28 -7.65
C PRO A 48 11.01 1.18 -7.14
N SER A 49 11.25 1.97 -6.09
CA SER A 49 10.19 2.81 -5.48
C SER A 49 9.69 3.93 -6.39
N GLY A 50 10.42 4.23 -7.47
CA GLY A 50 10.07 5.22 -8.48
C GLY A 50 11.06 6.38 -8.51
N SER A 51 10.56 7.61 -8.63
CA SER A 51 11.39 8.81 -8.75
C SER A 51 12.25 9.01 -7.49
N LYS A 52 13.44 9.61 -7.64
CA LYS A 52 14.38 9.85 -6.52
C LYS A 52 13.79 10.72 -5.39
N HIS A 53 12.69 11.42 -5.67
CA HIS A 53 12.06 12.38 -4.77
C HIS A 53 10.72 11.90 -4.19
N ALA A 54 10.22 10.76 -4.65
CA ALA A 54 9.00 10.17 -4.13
C ALA A 54 9.28 9.38 -2.84
N GLU A 55 8.49 9.63 -1.79
CA GLU A 55 8.46 8.73 -0.64
C GLU A 55 7.75 7.44 -1.06
N PRO A 56 8.32 6.25 -0.77
CA PRO A 56 7.66 4.99 -1.07
C PRO A 56 6.37 4.89 -0.26
N LEU A 57 5.31 4.41 -0.90
CA LEU A 57 4.01 4.25 -0.28
C LEU A 57 3.31 3.05 -0.92
N GLY A 58 2.68 2.24 -0.08
CA GLY A 58 1.93 1.08 -0.52
C GLY A 58 0.86 0.71 0.49
N GLU A 59 0.25 -0.43 0.26
CA GLU A 59 -0.77 -0.99 1.12
C GLU A 59 -0.76 -2.52 1.02
N ALA A 60 -0.70 -3.20 2.15
CA ALA A 60 -0.84 -4.64 2.19
C ALA A 60 -2.32 -5.04 2.06
N LEU A 61 -2.58 -6.12 1.33
CA LEU A 61 -3.91 -6.63 1.07
C LEU A 61 -4.14 -7.92 1.87
N ASN A 62 -5.42 -8.21 2.16
CA ASN A 62 -5.82 -9.32 3.03
C ASN A 62 -5.49 -10.74 2.49
N ASN A 63 -4.92 -10.84 1.30
CA ASN A 63 -4.59 -12.09 0.62
C ASN A 63 -3.07 -12.27 0.39
N GLY A 64 -2.25 -11.58 1.18
CA GLY A 64 -0.78 -11.63 1.07
C GLY A 64 -0.19 -10.76 -0.05
N GLU A 65 -1.02 -10.26 -0.96
CA GLU A 65 -0.58 -9.29 -1.96
C GLU A 65 -0.26 -7.93 -1.33
N ALA A 66 0.57 -7.13 -2.00
CA ALA A 66 0.72 -5.71 -1.72
C ALA A 66 0.43 -4.87 -2.96
N LEU A 67 -0.17 -3.70 -2.76
CA LEU A 67 -0.23 -2.64 -3.74
C LEU A 67 0.90 -1.65 -3.46
N LEU A 68 1.85 -1.52 -4.39
CA LEU A 68 3.02 -0.66 -4.25
C LEU A 68 2.94 0.49 -5.26
N LEU A 69 3.06 1.75 -4.80
CA LEU A 69 3.08 2.88 -5.70
C LEU A 69 4.45 3.04 -6.34
N THR A 70 4.41 3.20 -7.66
CA THR A 70 5.54 3.52 -8.52
C THR A 70 5.22 4.82 -9.24
N GLN A 71 6.25 5.57 -9.64
CA GLN A 71 6.06 6.83 -10.38
C GLN A 71 5.05 7.78 -9.69
N GLU A 72 5.02 7.77 -8.36
CA GLU A 72 4.17 8.59 -7.48
C GLU A 72 2.66 8.29 -7.53
N THR A 73 2.14 7.70 -8.60
CA THR A 73 0.69 7.53 -8.83
C THR A 73 0.28 6.18 -9.37
N LEU A 74 1.22 5.36 -9.85
CA LEU A 74 0.95 4.08 -10.48
C LEU A 74 1.11 2.93 -9.47
N GLY A 75 0.00 2.40 -8.98
CA GLY A 75 -0.04 1.23 -8.12
C GLY A 75 0.13 -0.08 -8.88
N VAL A 76 1.13 -0.86 -8.49
CA VAL A 76 1.42 -2.21 -8.99
C VAL A 76 1.09 -3.22 -7.91
N PHE A 77 0.37 -4.29 -8.27
CA PHE A 77 0.06 -5.38 -7.36
C PHE A 77 1.15 -6.44 -7.43
N VAL A 78 1.66 -6.86 -6.27
CA VAL A 78 2.64 -7.94 -6.15
C VAL A 78 2.13 -9.05 -5.24
N ASP A 79 2.49 -10.29 -5.57
CA ASP A 79 2.27 -11.46 -4.72
C ASP A 79 3.29 -11.52 -3.58
N GLU A 80 3.17 -12.48 -2.66
CA GLU A 80 4.08 -12.70 -1.52
C GLU A 80 5.56 -12.90 -1.92
N LEU A 81 5.81 -13.27 -3.18
CA LEU A 81 7.14 -13.44 -3.75
C LEU A 81 7.67 -12.16 -4.41
N GLY A 82 6.91 -11.07 -4.38
CA GLY A 82 7.27 -9.78 -4.96
C GLY A 82 7.04 -9.70 -6.47
N ARG A 83 6.29 -10.64 -7.05
CA ARG A 83 6.06 -10.69 -8.51
C ARG A 83 4.73 -10.05 -8.85
N PRO A 84 4.60 -9.36 -10.01
CA PRO A 84 3.33 -8.82 -10.44
C PRO A 84 2.21 -9.86 -10.42
N SER A 85 1.17 -9.63 -9.64
CA SER A 85 0.12 -10.61 -9.37
C SER A 85 -1.17 -10.38 -10.16
N ARG A 86 -1.37 -9.15 -10.68
CA ARG A 86 -2.57 -8.76 -11.42
C ARG A 86 -2.23 -8.29 -12.83
N PRO A 87 -3.10 -8.54 -13.82
CA PRO A 87 -2.87 -8.15 -15.22
C PRO A 87 -3.05 -6.63 -15.46
N PHE A 88 -3.22 -5.85 -14.40
CA PHE A 88 -3.45 -4.42 -14.48
C PHE A 88 -2.77 -3.67 -13.33
N SER A 89 -2.61 -2.38 -13.53
CA SER A 89 -2.15 -1.42 -12.52
C SER A 89 -3.27 -0.44 -12.17
N LEU A 90 -3.15 0.19 -11.02
CA LEU A 90 -4.09 1.20 -10.53
C LEU A 90 -3.45 2.58 -10.70
N ALA A 91 -4.02 3.42 -11.55
CA ALA A 91 -3.55 4.79 -11.71
C ALA A 91 -4.35 5.74 -10.81
N LEU A 92 -3.67 6.40 -9.90
CA LEU A 92 -4.21 7.48 -9.08
C LEU A 92 -4.13 8.81 -9.83
N SER A 93 -5.00 9.74 -9.45
CA SER A 93 -5.11 11.02 -10.15
C SER A 93 -4.04 12.05 -9.77
N GLU A 94 -3.52 11.97 -8.54
CA GLU A 94 -2.38 12.76 -8.06
C GLU A 94 -1.59 11.93 -7.02
N PRO A 95 -0.36 12.34 -6.66
CA PRO A 95 0.42 11.63 -5.64
C PRO A 95 -0.29 11.65 -4.29
N PRO A 96 -0.63 10.48 -3.72
CA PRO A 96 -1.32 10.41 -2.43
C PRO A 96 -0.37 10.67 -1.26
N LEU A 97 -0.95 11.20 -0.19
CA LEU A 97 -0.32 11.38 1.12
C LEU A 97 -0.40 10.10 1.97
N ALA A 98 -1.47 9.32 1.78
CA ALA A 98 -1.70 8.07 2.49
C ALA A 98 -2.62 7.17 1.66
N LEU A 99 -2.49 5.86 1.89
CA LEU A 99 -3.37 4.83 1.38
C LEU A 99 -4.02 4.09 2.53
N ALA A 100 -5.22 3.59 2.31
CA ALA A 100 -5.90 2.67 3.20
C ALA A 100 -6.81 1.75 2.40
N THR A 101 -6.98 0.52 2.87
CA THR A 101 -7.93 -0.42 2.29
C THR A 101 -9.15 -0.64 3.16
N THR A 102 -10.31 -0.76 2.51
CA THR A 102 -11.56 -1.11 3.17
C THR A 102 -12.44 -1.92 2.21
N GLY A 103 -12.57 -3.21 2.49
CA GLY A 103 -13.25 -4.15 1.59
C GLY A 103 -12.56 -4.23 0.22
N PRO A 104 -13.31 -4.21 -0.91
CA PRO A 104 -12.72 -4.29 -2.25
C PRO A 104 -12.19 -2.93 -2.75
N PHE A 105 -12.04 -1.94 -1.87
CA PHE A 105 -11.69 -0.57 -2.23
C PHE A 105 -10.37 -0.13 -1.62
N LEU A 106 -9.63 0.64 -2.42
CA LEU A 106 -8.55 1.49 -1.99
C LEU A 106 -9.10 2.89 -1.77
N VAL A 107 -8.73 3.51 -0.67
CA VAL A 107 -8.89 4.94 -0.43
C VAL A 107 -7.51 5.56 -0.49
N SER A 108 -7.33 6.52 -1.38
CA SER A 108 -6.14 7.37 -1.44
C SER A 108 -6.49 8.77 -0.95
N LEU A 109 -5.76 9.23 0.06
CA LEU A 109 -5.85 10.59 0.57
C LEU A 109 -4.85 11.46 -0.19
N HIS A 110 -5.29 12.62 -0.64
CA HIS A 110 -4.48 13.57 -1.38
C HIS A 110 -4.55 14.96 -0.75
N LYS A 111 -3.76 15.91 -1.27
CA LYS A 111 -3.76 17.30 -0.76
C LYS A 111 -5.12 17.98 -0.92
N LYS A 112 -5.85 17.68 -2.00
CA LYS A 112 -7.11 18.35 -2.37
C LYS A 112 -8.37 17.51 -2.13
N GLY A 113 -8.25 16.36 -1.46
CA GLY A 113 -9.39 15.49 -1.21
C GLY A 113 -9.01 14.03 -1.08
N ALA A 114 -9.96 13.14 -1.33
CA ALA A 114 -9.74 11.71 -1.33
C ALA A 114 -10.32 11.07 -2.61
N GLU A 115 -9.72 9.98 -3.04
CA GLU A 115 -10.13 9.20 -4.20
C GLU A 115 -10.37 7.75 -3.79
N VAL A 116 -11.50 7.19 -4.21
CA VAL A 116 -11.88 5.80 -3.93
C VAL A 116 -11.82 4.99 -5.21
N VAL A 117 -11.06 3.90 -5.19
CA VAL A 117 -10.82 3.06 -6.37
C VAL A 117 -11.12 1.60 -6.03
N ALA A 118 -11.73 0.87 -6.96
CA ALA A 118 -11.92 -0.56 -6.81
C ALA A 118 -10.61 -1.30 -7.05
N LEU A 119 -10.21 -2.16 -6.11
CA LEU A 119 -8.99 -2.97 -6.23
C LEU A 119 -9.10 -4.03 -7.33
N GLN A 120 -10.31 -4.53 -7.60
CA GLN A 120 -10.55 -5.71 -8.45
C GLN A 120 -10.55 -5.41 -9.95
N ARG A 121 -10.55 -4.14 -10.36
CA ARG A 121 -10.71 -3.75 -11.77
C ARG A 121 -9.86 -2.52 -12.09
N ALA A 122 -9.22 -2.53 -13.25
CA ALA A 122 -8.64 -1.35 -13.86
C ALA A 122 -9.75 -0.42 -14.38
N ARG A 123 -10.30 0.42 -13.52
CA ARG A 123 -11.25 1.47 -13.92
C ARG A 123 -10.84 2.81 -13.33
N SER A 124 -11.34 3.87 -13.96
CA SER A 124 -11.31 5.22 -13.39
C SER A 124 -11.85 5.22 -11.96
N PRO A 125 -11.38 6.16 -11.11
CA PRO A 125 -11.83 6.29 -9.73
C PRO A 125 -13.35 6.29 -9.64
N LEU A 126 -13.88 5.47 -8.73
CA LEU A 126 -15.33 5.34 -8.55
C LEU A 126 -15.94 6.63 -8.02
N ARG A 127 -15.19 7.35 -7.17
CA ARG A 127 -15.63 8.60 -6.56
C ARG A 127 -14.42 9.43 -6.15
N ARG A 128 -14.49 10.73 -6.42
CA ARG A 128 -13.61 11.73 -5.80
C ARG A 128 -14.41 12.55 -4.81
N LEU A 129 -13.83 12.74 -3.63
CA LEU A 129 -14.39 13.57 -2.58
C LEU A 129 -13.52 14.82 -2.50
N PRO A 130 -14.04 16.02 -2.84
CA PRO A 130 -13.28 17.24 -2.70
C PRO A 130 -12.96 17.49 -1.22
N GLN A 131 -11.91 18.26 -0.96
CA GLN A 131 -11.60 18.75 0.38
C GLN A 131 -12.79 19.54 0.93
N LEU A 132 -13.55 18.93 1.83
CA LEU A 132 -14.50 19.65 2.66
C LEU A 132 -13.69 20.41 3.72
N ALA A 133 -14.03 21.66 3.99
CA ALA A 133 -13.47 22.36 5.15
C ALA A 133 -13.92 21.62 6.42
N GLY A 134 -13.09 20.69 6.89
CA GLY A 134 -13.42 19.77 7.98
C GLY A 134 -12.76 18.41 7.81
N SER A 135 -12.46 17.75 8.93
CA SER A 135 -11.91 16.40 8.98
C SER A 135 -12.83 15.40 8.26
N VAL A 136 -12.30 14.65 7.31
CA VAL A 136 -12.99 13.49 6.72
C VAL A 136 -12.64 12.26 7.56
N ALA A 137 -13.58 11.80 8.38
CA ALA A 137 -13.48 10.52 9.06
C ALA A 137 -14.08 9.42 8.17
N LEU A 138 -13.25 8.48 7.72
CA LEU A 138 -13.71 7.29 7.03
C LEU A 138 -13.98 6.22 8.09
N VAL A 139 -15.25 6.01 8.41
CA VAL A 139 -15.68 4.92 9.30
C VAL A 139 -16.03 3.72 8.43
N ALA A 140 -15.29 2.62 8.60
CA ALA A 140 -15.64 1.34 8.01
C ALA A 140 -16.89 0.77 8.73
N GLY A 141 -18.08 1.16 8.26
CA GLY A 141 -19.35 0.58 8.71
C GLY A 141 -19.66 -0.71 7.96
N ARG A 142 -19.98 -1.79 8.68
CA ARG A 142 -20.68 -2.93 8.08
C ARG A 142 -22.11 -2.49 7.73
N GLY A 143 -22.31 -2.00 6.52
CA GLY A 143 -23.65 -1.76 5.99
C GLY A 143 -24.36 -3.09 5.85
N THR A 144 -25.23 -3.43 6.81
CA THR A 144 -26.22 -4.48 6.61
C THR A 144 -27.21 -3.95 5.58
N ALA A 145 -27.10 -4.42 4.33
CA ALA A 145 -28.21 -4.33 3.40
C ALA A 145 -29.35 -5.16 4.02
N GLN A 146 -30.37 -4.48 4.54
CA GLN A 146 -31.66 -5.10 4.86
C GLN A 146 -32.47 -5.23 3.56
N PRO A 147 -33.39 -6.23 3.51
CA PRO A 147 -33.58 -7.15 2.39
C PRO A 147 -34.20 -6.56 1.12
#